data_AF-A0AA40JR36-F1
#
_entry.id   AF-A0AA40JR36-F1
#
_cell.length_a   1.000
_cell.length_b   1.000
_cell.length_c   1.000
_cell.angle_alpha   90.00
_cell.angle_beta   90.00
_cell.angle_gamma   90.00
#
_symmetry.space_group_name_H-M   'P 1'
#
loop_
_entity.id
_entity.type
_entity.pdbx_description
1 polymer ?
#
loop_
_entity_poly.entity_id
_entity_poly.type
_entity_poly.pdbx_seq_one_letter_code
_entity_poly.pdbx_strand_id
1 'polypeptide(L)'
;DQPRLTRAAGAAMNGAQRAAMLTQRLLAFSRRQPLAPERIDPNRLIAGMSDLLHRSLGETIDVEFVQAARVWRAEVDANQLENALLNLAINARDAMPDGGKLTIETANTHLDSHYAALDAEVAPGQYV
;
A
#
# COMPACT_ATOMS: atom_id res chain seq x y z
N ASP A 1 -21.75 -42.62 -0.10
CA ASP A 1 -21.66 -41.34 0.64
C ASP A 1 -20.28 -40.74 0.90
N GLN A 2 -19.16 -41.39 0.57
CA GLN A 2 -17.81 -40.80 0.71
C GLN A 2 -17.55 -39.51 -0.12
N PRO A 3 -17.95 -39.37 -1.41
CA PRO A 3 -17.60 -38.20 -2.23
C PRO A 3 -18.37 -36.91 -1.87
N ARG A 4 -19.42 -36.99 -1.05
CA ARG A 4 -20.08 -35.82 -0.46
C ARG A 4 -19.31 -35.30 0.75
N LEU A 5 -18.81 -36.20 1.60
CA LEU A 5 -18.02 -35.87 2.78
C LEU A 5 -16.69 -35.20 2.39
N THR A 6 -16.00 -35.70 1.36
CA THR A 6 -14.74 -35.09 0.88
C THR A 6 -14.95 -33.67 0.34
N ARG A 7 -16.04 -33.44 -0.40
CA ARG A 7 -16.39 -32.09 -0.89
C ARG A 7 -16.77 -31.15 0.25
N ALA A 8 -17.54 -31.63 1.23
CA ALA A 8 -17.90 -30.84 2.40
C ALA A 8 -16.66 -30.45 3.21
N ALA A 9 -15.73 -31.37 3.42
CA ALA A 9 -14.45 -31.10 4.11
C ALA A 9 -13.59 -30.09 3.35
N GLY A 10 -13.47 -30.21 2.02
CA GLY A 10 -12.74 -29.23 1.20
C GLY A 10 -13.37 -27.84 1.21
N ALA A 11 -14.71 -27.76 1.18
CA ALA A 11 -15.43 -26.49 1.31
C ALA A 11 -15.21 -25.84 2.69
N ALA A 12 -15.21 -26.64 3.76
CA ALA A 12 -14.94 -26.18 5.12
C ALA A 12 -13.50 -25.67 5.29
N MET A 13 -12.50 -26.38 4.77
CA MET A 13 -11.10 -25.93 4.82
C MET A 13 -10.89 -24.61 4.05
N ASN A 14 -11.46 -24.49 2.86
CA ASN A 14 -11.43 -23.26 2.08
C ASN A 14 -12.13 -22.09 2.82
N GLY A 15 -13.25 -22.36 3.48
CA GLY A 15 -13.93 -21.38 4.33
C GLY A 15 -13.07 -20.92 5.51
N ALA A 16 -12.41 -21.87 6.19
CA ALA A 16 -11.52 -21.58 7.32
C ALA A 16 -10.29 -20.77 6.89
N GLN A 17 -9.68 -21.07 5.74
CA GLN A 17 -8.57 -20.28 5.19
C GLN A 17 -8.99 -18.84 4.87
N ARG A 18 -10.15 -18.65 4.23
CA ARG A 18 -10.67 -17.29 3.97
C ARG A 18 -10.97 -16.54 5.26
N ALA A 19 -11.54 -17.20 6.26
CA ALA A 19 -11.80 -16.60 7.57
C ALA A 19 -10.50 -16.20 8.28
N ALA A 20 -9.47 -17.05 8.23
CA ALA A 20 -8.15 -16.77 8.80
C ALA A 20 -7.46 -15.59 8.10
N MET A 21 -7.54 -15.51 6.77
CA MET A 21 -7.02 -14.35 6.03
C MET A 21 -7.77 -13.05 6.40
N LEU A 22 -9.09 -13.12 6.55
CA LEU A 22 -9.90 -11.97 6.95
C LEU A 22 -9.57 -11.53 8.39
N THR A 23 -9.47 -12.45 9.34
CA THR A 23 -9.09 -12.12 10.72
C THR A 23 -7.67 -11.60 10.80
N GLN A 24 -6.74 -12.11 10.00
CA GLN A 24 -5.37 -11.59 9.93
C GLN A 24 -5.35 -10.15 9.40
N ARG A 25 -6.12 -9.84 8.35
CA ARG A 25 -6.28 -8.47 7.83
C ARG A 25 -6.92 -7.55 8.87
N LEU A 26 -7.96 -8.01 9.58
CA LEU A 26 -8.62 -7.25 10.65
C LEU A 26 -7.73 -7.04 11.87
N LEU A 27 -6.90 -8.02 12.25
CA LEU A 27 -5.95 -7.89 13.36
C LEU A 27 -4.78 -6.99 12.99
N ALA A 28 -4.31 -7.04 11.75
CA ALA A 28 -3.32 -6.10 11.23
C ALA A 28 -3.86 -4.66 11.25
N PHE A 29 -5.14 -4.47 10.88
CA PHE A 29 -5.84 -3.18 10.97
C PHE A 29 -6.15 -2.75 12.42
N SER A 30 -6.50 -3.71 13.29
CA SER A 30 -6.90 -3.46 14.68
C SER A 30 -5.73 -3.22 15.62
N ARG A 31 -4.51 -3.62 15.25
CA ARG A 31 -3.30 -3.29 16.00
C ARG A 31 -3.04 -1.79 15.87
N ARG A 32 -3.70 -1.02 16.73
CA ARG A 32 -3.31 0.35 17.08
C ARG A 32 -1.99 0.28 17.85
N GLN A 33 -0.91 -0.03 17.15
CA GLN A 33 0.41 0.34 17.64
C GLN A 33 0.39 1.87 17.80
N PRO A 34 0.87 2.40 18.93
CA PRO A 34 1.08 3.83 19.06
C PRO A 34 1.90 4.30 17.86
N LEU A 35 1.43 5.34 17.16
CA LEU A 35 2.23 5.96 16.12
C LEU A 35 3.51 6.48 16.75
N ALA A 36 4.62 6.33 16.03
CA ALA A 36 5.89 6.94 16.36
C ALA A 36 6.30 7.91 15.23
N PRO A 37 5.66 9.10 15.13
CA PRO A 37 6.01 10.05 14.09
C PRO A 37 7.45 10.53 14.23
N GLU A 38 8.14 10.57 13.11
CA GLU A 38 9.48 11.14 13.00
C GLU A 38 9.61 11.97 11.72
N ARG A 39 10.57 12.89 11.71
CA ARG A 39 10.86 13.70 10.51
C ARG A 39 11.68 12.89 9.52
N ILE A 40 11.03 12.40 8.49
CA ILE A 40 11.66 11.56 7.45
C ILE A 40 11.87 12.31 6.15
N ASP A 41 12.77 11.78 5.33
CA ASP A 41 12.96 12.16 3.93
C ASP A 41 12.19 11.16 3.06
N PRO A 42 11.10 11.57 2.37
CA PRO A 42 10.27 10.67 1.59
C PRO A 42 11.06 9.94 0.48
N ASN A 43 12.00 10.63 -0.16
CA ASN A 43 12.81 10.03 -1.23
C ASN A 43 13.69 8.92 -0.66
N ARG A 44 14.28 9.14 0.53
CA ARG A 44 15.11 8.14 1.19
C ARG A 44 14.30 6.91 1.63
N LEU A 45 13.10 7.12 2.16
CA LEU A 45 12.20 6.03 2.56
C LEU A 45 11.82 5.17 1.34
N ILE A 46 11.35 5.80 0.27
CA ILE A 46 10.95 5.09 -0.96
C ILE A 46 12.12 4.37 -1.61
N ALA A 47 13.30 4.99 -1.65
CA ALA A 47 14.50 4.34 -2.16
C ALA A 47 14.86 3.08 -1.34
N GLY A 48 14.70 3.12 -0.01
CA GLY A 48 14.89 1.96 0.87
C GLY A 48 13.88 0.83 0.64
N MET A 49 12.70 1.14 0.10
CA MET A 49 11.66 0.17 -0.23
C MET A 49 11.84 -0.51 -1.59
N SER A 50 12.75 -0.05 -2.45
CA SER A 50 12.87 -0.52 -3.84
C SER A 50 12.93 -2.04 -3.95
N ASP A 51 13.83 -2.69 -3.20
CA ASP A 51 13.99 -4.14 -3.24
C ASP A 51 12.75 -4.90 -2.74
N LEU A 52 12.07 -4.36 -1.73
CA LEU A 52 10.83 -4.94 -1.22
C LEU A 52 9.72 -4.88 -2.27
N LEU A 53 9.54 -3.71 -2.89
CA LEU A 53 8.53 -3.49 -3.92
C LEU A 53 8.75 -4.40 -5.13
N HIS A 54 9.99 -4.50 -5.64
CA HIS A 54 10.30 -5.40 -6.75
C HIS A 54 9.95 -6.87 -6.43
N ARG A 55 10.30 -7.36 -5.23
CA ARG A 55 9.95 -8.73 -4.82
C ARG A 55 8.44 -8.95 -4.65
N SER A 56 7.74 -7.95 -4.12
CA SER A 56 6.31 -8.05 -3.84
C SER A 56 5.46 -7.98 -5.10
N LEU A 57 5.89 -7.22 -6.12
CA LEU A 57 5.13 -7.04 -7.35
C LEU A 57 5.42 -8.09 -8.43
N GLY A 58 6.63 -8.68 -8.40
CA GLY A 58 7.05 -9.69 -9.37
C GLY A 58 7.57 -9.07 -10.67
N GLU A 59 8.03 -9.93 -11.58
CA GLU A 59 8.77 -9.51 -12.79
C GLU A 59 7.90 -8.90 -13.89
N THR A 60 6.57 -9.06 -13.81
CA THR A 60 5.64 -8.55 -14.83
C THR A 60 5.28 -7.07 -14.62
N ILE A 61 5.65 -6.48 -13.49
CA ILE A 61 5.42 -5.08 -13.17
C ILE A 61 6.75 -4.34 -13.20
N ASP A 62 6.90 -3.39 -14.13
CA ASP A 62 8.01 -2.45 -14.16
C ASP A 62 7.78 -1.34 -13.13
N VAL A 63 8.70 -1.18 -12.17
CA VAL A 63 8.58 -0.20 -11.09
C VAL A 63 9.54 0.96 -11.35
N GLU A 64 8.99 2.15 -11.55
CA GLU A 64 9.76 3.37 -11.75
C GLU A 64 9.59 4.32 -10.56
N PHE A 65 10.70 4.92 -10.12
CA PHE A 65 10.71 5.94 -9.08
C PHE A 65 11.05 7.30 -9.69
N VAL A 66 10.13 8.25 -9.58
CA VAL A 66 10.33 9.63 -10.04
C VAL A 66 10.43 10.52 -8.81
N GLN A 67 11.65 10.86 -8.42
CA GLN A 67 11.91 11.58 -7.18
C GLN A 67 12.31 13.02 -7.47
N ALA A 68 11.46 13.98 -7.10
CA ALA A 68 11.82 15.39 -7.25
C ALA A 68 13.00 15.75 -6.33
N ALA A 69 13.82 16.69 -6.79
CA ALA A 69 14.88 17.25 -5.96
C ALA A 69 14.27 18.16 -4.87
N ARG A 70 14.85 18.13 -3.66
CA ARG A 70 14.48 19.03 -2.54
C ARG A 70 13.02 18.91 -2.08
N VAL A 71 12.46 17.70 -2.14
CA VAL A 71 11.21 17.33 -1.48
C VAL A 71 11.31 17.66 0.02
N TRP A 72 10.25 18.21 0.60
CA TRP A 72 10.23 18.56 2.02
C TRP A 72 10.26 17.31 2.90
N ARG A 73 10.76 17.48 4.14
CA ARG A 73 10.65 16.42 5.13
C ARG A 73 9.22 16.36 5.66
N ALA A 74 8.72 15.15 5.83
CA ALA A 74 7.40 14.89 6.38
C ALA A 74 7.52 14.36 7.82
N GLU A 75 6.60 14.73 8.69
CA GLU A 75 6.48 14.18 10.04
C GLU A 75 5.43 13.06 10.02
N VAL A 76 5.90 11.82 9.92
CA VAL A 76 5.05 10.63 9.73
C VAL A 76 5.66 9.44 10.48
N ASP A 77 4.84 8.43 10.76
CA ASP A 77 5.37 7.12 11.18
C ASP A 77 5.87 6.38 9.94
N ALA A 78 7.19 6.15 9.87
CA ALA A 78 7.83 5.53 8.72
C ALA A 78 7.24 4.15 8.39
N ASN A 79 7.00 3.31 9.40
CA ASN A 79 6.47 1.97 9.19
C ASN A 79 5.05 2.02 8.62
N GLN A 80 4.23 2.98 9.06
CA GLN A 80 2.88 3.15 8.52
C GLN A 80 2.91 3.64 7.08
N LEU A 81 3.80 4.58 6.75
CA LEU A 81 3.96 5.04 5.36
C LEU A 81 4.45 3.92 4.44
N GLU A 82 5.45 3.14 4.87
CA GLU A 82 5.94 1.97 4.13
C GLU A 82 4.82 0.94 3.88
N ASN A 83 4.03 0.63 4.92
CA ASN A 83 2.90 -0.30 4.79
C ASN A 83 1.81 0.24 3.86
N ALA A 84 1.51 1.54 3.92
CA ALA A 84 0.55 2.18 3.03
C ALA A 84 1.01 2.08 1.56
N LEU A 85 2.27 2.44 1.28
CA LEU A 85 2.87 2.35 -0.05
C LEU A 85 2.86 0.92 -0.59
N LEU A 86 3.23 -0.07 0.24
CA LEU A 86 3.21 -1.47 -0.16
C LEU A 86 1.79 -1.95 -0.52
N ASN A 87 0.79 -1.59 0.29
CA ASN A 87 -0.60 -1.96 0.01
C ASN A 87 -1.11 -1.34 -1.30
N LEU A 88 -0.79 -0.07 -1.55
CA LEU A 88 -1.13 0.59 -2.81
C LEU A 88 -0.45 -0.08 -4.00
N ALA A 89 0.82 -0.45 -3.87
CA ALA A 89 1.57 -1.15 -4.91
C ALA A 89 0.96 -2.53 -5.23
N ILE A 90 0.59 -3.30 -4.19
CA ILE A 90 -0.09 -4.59 -4.37
C ILE A 90 -1.43 -4.40 -5.09
N ASN A 91 -2.21 -3.39 -4.70
CA ASN A 91 -3.47 -3.07 -5.36
C ASN A 91 -3.27 -2.71 -6.84
N ALA A 92 -2.20 -1.97 -7.16
CA ALA A 92 -1.86 -1.62 -8.54
C ALA A 92 -1.50 -2.87 -9.36
N ARG A 93 -0.68 -3.78 -8.84
CA ARG A 93 -0.39 -5.07 -9.48
C ARG A 93 -1.66 -5.88 -9.73
N ASP A 94 -2.51 -6.00 -8.73
CA ASP A 94 -3.74 -6.79 -8.83
C ASP A 94 -4.70 -6.22 -9.89
N ALA A 95 -4.62 -4.91 -10.18
CA ALA A 95 -5.32 -4.25 -11.28
C ALA A 95 -4.65 -4.42 -12.66
N MET A 96 -3.43 -4.97 -12.73
CA MET A 96 -2.61 -5.16 -13.93
C MET A 96 -2.29 -6.65 -14.17
N PRO A 97 -3.29 -7.48 -14.54
CA PRO A 97 -3.12 -8.94 -14.65
C PRO A 97 -2.15 -9.36 -15.77
N ASP A 98 -2.02 -8.57 -16.84
CA ASP A 98 -1.12 -8.82 -17.96
C ASP A 98 0.28 -8.18 -17.78
N GLY A 99 0.54 -7.63 -16.59
CA GLY A 99 1.70 -6.79 -16.34
C GLY A 99 1.46 -5.31 -16.65
N GLY A 100 2.46 -4.48 -16.43
CA GLY A 100 2.36 -3.04 -16.63
C GLY A 100 3.47 -2.26 -15.97
N LYS A 101 3.26 -0.95 -15.81
CA LYS A 101 4.22 -0.04 -15.19
C LYS A 101 3.58 0.66 -13.99
N LEU A 102 4.24 0.55 -12.84
CA LEU A 102 3.90 1.31 -11.63
C LEU A 102 4.93 2.43 -11.45
N THR A 103 4.48 3.67 -11.52
CA THR A 103 5.32 4.85 -11.22
C THR A 103 5.01 5.36 -9.82
N ILE A 104 6.03 5.53 -9.00
CA ILE A 104 5.92 6.15 -7.67
C ILE A 104 6.66 7.48 -7.72
N GLU A 105 5.91 8.57 -7.55
CA GLU A 105 6.42 9.93 -7.63
C GLU A 105 6.41 10.62 -6.26
N THR A 106 7.46 11.41 -5.98
CA THR A 106 7.51 12.34 -4.86
C THR A 106 7.77 13.76 -5.34
N ALA A 107 6.92 14.69 -4.92
CA ALA A 107 7.03 16.09 -5.26
C ALA A 107 6.37 16.96 -4.18
N ASN A 108 6.86 18.18 -4.00
CA ASN A 108 6.09 19.20 -3.30
C ASN A 108 4.98 19.67 -4.25
N THR A 109 3.72 19.59 -3.82
CA THR A 109 2.57 19.91 -4.66
C THR A 109 1.65 20.92 -3.98
N HIS A 110 0.97 21.73 -4.79
CA HIS A 110 -0.10 22.60 -4.32
C HIS A 110 -1.44 21.99 -4.67
N LEU A 111 -2.20 21.61 -3.65
CA LEU A 111 -3.58 21.19 -3.81
C LEU A 111 -4.47 22.44 -3.81
N ASP A 112 -5.14 22.67 -4.94
CA ASP A 112 -6.05 23.80 -5.08
C ASP A 112 -7.46 23.48 -4.52
N SER A 113 -8.33 24.50 -4.53
CA SER A 113 -9.70 24.37 -4.05
C SER A 113 -10.58 23.48 -4.93
N HIS A 114 -10.21 23.25 -6.19
CA HIS A 114 -10.93 22.36 -7.07
C HIS A 114 -10.64 20.89 -6.71
N TYR A 115 -9.37 20.57 -6.45
CA TYR A 115 -8.94 19.26 -6.00
C TYR A 115 -9.51 18.93 -4.61
N ALA A 116 -9.43 19.88 -3.67
CA ALA A 116 -10.00 19.71 -2.32
C ALA A 116 -11.54 19.57 -2.31
N ALA A 117 -12.23 20.00 -3.38
CA ALA A 117 -13.68 19.80 -3.49
C ALA A 117 -14.05 18.37 -3.94
N LEU A 118 -13.10 17.62 -4.52
CA LEU A 118 -13.29 16.23 -4.94
C LEU A 118 -13.07 15.25 -3.77
N ASP A 119 -12.31 15.65 -2.75
CA ASP A 119 -11.97 14.84 -1.59
C ASP A 119 -12.09 15.66 -0.29
N ALA A 120 -13.10 15.34 0.52
CA ALA A 120 -13.48 16.14 1.69
C ALA A 120 -12.45 16.10 2.85
N GLU A 121 -11.44 15.24 2.77
CA GLU A 121 -10.48 15.03 3.86
C GLU A 121 -9.20 15.88 3.74
N VAL A 122 -9.02 16.64 2.66
CA VAL A 122 -7.79 17.42 2.42
C VAL A 122 -8.10 18.90 2.16
N ALA A 123 -7.46 19.79 2.93
CA ALA A 123 -7.58 21.23 2.73
C ALA A 123 -6.71 21.71 1.55
N PRO A 124 -7.05 22.83 0.89
CA PRO A 124 -6.15 23.45 -0.06
C PRO A 124 -4.85 23.89 0.61
N GLY A 125 -3.72 23.72 -0.06
CA GLY A 125 -2.43 24.07 0.52
C GLY A 125 -1.23 23.42 -0.15
N GLN A 126 -0.09 23.56 0.49
CA GLN A 126 1.19 23.00 0.05
C GLN A 126 1.44 21.67 0.78
N TYR A 127 1.71 20.63 0.02
CA TYR A 127 1.86 19.26 0.48
C TYR A 127 3.14 18.64 -0.05
N VAL A 128 3.53 17.57 0.62
CA VAL A 128 4.58 16.63 0.23
C VAL A 128 4.13 15.22 0.56
#